data_AF-A0AAU9JB05-F1
#
_entry.id   AF-A0AAU9JB05-F1
#
_cell.length_a   1.000
_cell.length_b   1.000
_cell.length_c   1.000
_cell.angle_alpha   90.00
_cell.angle_beta   90.00
_cell.angle_gamma   90.00
#
_symmetry.space_group_name_H-M   'P 1'
#
loop_
_entity.id
_entity.type
_entity.pdbx_description
1 polymer ?
#
loop_
_entity_poly.entity_id
_entity_poly.type
_entity_poly.pdbx_seq_one_letter_code
_entity_poly.pdbx_strand_id
1 'polypeptide(L)'
;MELILDQQAVAIIRQAFQCCDIDGDGFISKNDLKISSGIEDESDIEKIFFAIKDSTDNNPITFEEFKKGIMDFPFLLEQFKQEYTEKPKKNKVNVPKLVIKIDEAEEEYISTRDSPTFMLQNVFTYFQNAVREFSEQISAPEPSGISRRSDSLDECRRLLNNLLRKPELRQPNPQISVVNGALSLLDYIESEKSKFQNQLEHLQNEINDKKIALKNSEVNNERLKTRNEELLENLSKLESENSRRYEDHITAVKEKKLLQNQLRNNEAKAKMEIGNIQNVIAEKEKAIKNLEKEINRLRSFKTLQELTYHKDFSPDQVRKNRISTYTPRNVMTFVSPIGSPKYTKKQKKFNLDVIAPNELERKTKEFREKEIVYIGQIDKLTKELSAMKEKEENKNFPSNSQRNSSLHEDLELLKDIPGIDAFSLNSSKNPNTPTYVIDEDQKIKKRRCCGLFW
;
A
#
# COMPACT_ATOMS: atom_id res chain seq x y z
N MET A 1 -0.12 -14.24 39.49
CA MET A 1 -0.90 -15.29 38.81
C MET A 1 -0.11 -15.70 37.60
N GLU A 2 0.43 -16.92 37.57
CA GLU A 2 1.03 -17.44 36.34
C GLU A 2 -0.10 -17.68 35.35
N LEU A 3 -0.16 -16.85 34.29
CA LEU A 3 -1.08 -17.06 33.19
C LEU A 3 -0.61 -18.32 32.44
N ILE A 4 -1.36 -19.40 32.58
CA ILE A 4 -1.14 -20.62 31.79
C ILE A 4 -1.49 -20.27 30.34
N LEU A 5 -0.46 -20.16 29.50
CA LEU A 5 -0.58 -19.93 28.07
C LEU A 5 -1.09 -21.19 27.36
N ASP A 6 -2.09 -21.04 26.50
CA ASP A 6 -2.50 -22.09 25.59
C ASP A 6 -1.36 -22.45 24.63
N GLN A 7 -1.22 -23.74 24.30
CA GLN A 7 -0.18 -24.23 23.38
C GLN A 7 -0.19 -23.50 22.02
N GLN A 8 -1.37 -23.06 21.56
CA GLN A 8 -1.52 -22.27 20.33
C GLN A 8 -0.88 -20.89 20.43
N ALA A 9 -1.01 -20.21 21.57
CA ALA A 9 -0.41 -18.90 21.77
C ALA A 9 1.12 -19.00 21.80
N VAL A 10 1.66 -20.06 22.43
CA VAL A 10 3.11 -20.33 22.40
C VAL A 10 3.62 -20.58 20.98
N ALA A 11 2.87 -21.32 20.15
CA ALA A 11 3.23 -21.55 18.75
C ALA A 11 3.26 -20.26 17.93
N ILE A 12 2.28 -19.37 18.14
CA ILE A 12 2.20 -18.06 17.47
C ILE A 12 3.38 -17.16 17.89
N ILE A 13 3.68 -17.10 19.19
CA ILE A 13 4.81 -16.31 19.71
C ILE A 13 6.14 -16.85 19.16
N ARG A 14 6.30 -18.17 19.04
CA ARG A 14 7.49 -18.78 18.43
C ARG A 14 7.65 -18.39 16.97
N GLN A 15 6.55 -18.36 16.22
CA GLN A 15 6.58 -17.95 14.81
C GLN A 15 6.90 -16.46 14.67
N ALA A 16 6.31 -15.60 15.51
CA ALA A 16 6.63 -14.19 15.58
C ALA A 16 8.12 -13.95 15.89
N PHE A 17 8.66 -14.66 16.88
CA PHE A 17 10.08 -14.60 17.24
C PHE A 17 10.97 -14.93 16.04
N GLN A 18 10.69 -16.03 15.33
CA GLN A 18 11.43 -16.43 14.12
C GLN A 18 11.34 -15.42 12.96
N CYS A 19 10.27 -14.63 12.89
CA CYS A 19 10.17 -13.59 11.87
C CYS A 19 10.88 -12.29 12.28
N CYS A 20 11.05 -12.06 13.58
CA CYS A 20 11.83 -10.96 14.12
C CYS A 20 13.32 -11.25 14.17
N ASP A 21 13.75 -12.51 14.31
CA ASP A 21 15.12 -12.99 14.24
C ASP A 21 15.56 -13.10 12.76
N ILE A 22 16.18 -12.03 12.24
CA ILE A 22 16.47 -11.88 10.80
C ILE A 22 17.70 -12.66 10.36
N ASP A 23 18.70 -12.78 11.24
CA ASP A 23 19.95 -13.50 10.96
C ASP A 23 19.91 -14.97 11.40
N GLY A 24 18.92 -15.36 12.22
CA GLY A 24 18.66 -16.74 12.61
C GLY A 24 19.60 -17.23 13.71
N ASP A 25 20.16 -16.32 14.51
CA ASP A 25 21.11 -16.66 15.57
C ASP A 25 20.43 -17.16 16.86
N GLY A 26 19.10 -17.11 16.91
CA GLY A 26 18.28 -17.52 18.06
C GLY A 26 18.07 -16.41 19.08
N PHE A 27 18.48 -15.18 18.78
CA PHE A 27 18.28 -13.98 19.57
C PHE A 27 17.71 -12.86 18.68
N ILE A 28 17.13 -11.82 19.28
CA ILE A 28 16.68 -10.63 18.54
C ILE A 28 17.57 -9.46 18.93
N SER A 29 18.40 -9.00 18.00
CA SER A 29 19.20 -7.79 18.17
C SER A 29 18.37 -6.52 17.92
N LYS A 30 18.90 -5.35 18.31
CA LYS A 30 18.28 -4.04 17.97
C LYS A 30 18.11 -3.87 16.45
N ASN A 31 19.08 -4.37 15.67
CA ASN A 31 19.02 -4.30 14.21
C ASN A 31 17.91 -5.18 13.64
N ASP A 32 17.70 -6.37 14.20
CA ASP A 32 16.62 -7.25 13.76
C ASP A 32 15.26 -6.66 14.08
N LEU A 33 15.13 -6.04 15.26
CA LEU A 33 13.94 -5.29 15.64
C LEU A 33 13.68 -4.11 14.71
N LYS A 34 14.72 -3.34 14.34
CA LYS A 34 14.64 -2.24 13.37
C LYS A 34 14.14 -2.71 12.00
N ILE A 35 14.72 -3.78 11.49
CA ILE A 35 14.40 -4.33 10.17
C ILE A 35 12.99 -4.94 10.16
N SER A 36 12.63 -5.69 11.20
CA SER A 36 11.35 -6.38 11.30
C SER A 36 10.18 -5.43 11.60
N SER A 37 10.39 -4.40 12.43
CA SER A 37 9.36 -3.41 12.77
C SER A 37 9.12 -2.37 11.67
N GLY A 38 10.16 -2.05 10.88
CA GLY A 38 10.10 -0.95 9.92
C GLY A 38 10.04 0.43 10.58
N ILE A 39 10.36 0.54 11.87
CA ILE A 39 10.54 1.81 12.58
C ILE A 39 11.87 2.42 12.14
N GLU A 40 11.87 3.68 11.72
CA GLU A 40 13.09 4.38 11.28
C GLU A 40 13.83 5.05 12.45
N ASP A 41 13.10 5.47 13.49
CA ASP A 41 13.64 6.17 14.65
C ASP A 41 14.29 5.19 15.65
N GLU A 42 15.59 5.37 15.87
CA GLU A 42 16.39 4.59 16.81
C GLU A 42 15.87 4.72 18.25
N SER A 43 15.36 5.89 18.63
CA SER A 43 14.89 6.14 20.00
C SER A 43 13.63 5.34 20.33
N ASP A 44 12.76 5.12 19.36
CA ASP A 44 11.56 4.29 19.52
C ASP A 44 11.90 2.80 19.51
N ILE A 45 12.88 2.39 18.70
CA ILE A 45 13.41 1.02 18.74
C ILE A 45 14.01 0.71 20.11
N GLU A 46 14.77 1.63 20.70
CA GLU A 46 15.31 1.45 22.04
C GLU A 46 14.22 1.32 23.09
N LYS A 47 13.18 2.17 23.05
CA LYS A 47 12.04 2.07 23.97
C LYS A 47 11.35 0.72 23.87
N ILE A 48 11.10 0.22 22.66
CA ILE A 48 10.45 -1.08 22.44
C ILE A 48 11.37 -2.21 22.90
N PHE A 49 12.66 -2.14 22.56
CA PHE A 49 13.66 -3.10 22.96
C PHE A 49 13.72 -3.22 24.50
N PHE A 50 13.80 -2.09 25.21
CA PHE A 50 13.78 -2.06 26.68
C PHE A 50 12.43 -2.43 27.29
N ALA A 51 11.31 -2.19 26.59
CA ALA A 51 9.99 -2.59 27.08
C ALA A 51 9.76 -4.10 27.01
N ILE A 52 10.33 -4.77 25.99
CA ILE A 52 10.25 -6.23 25.84
C ILE A 52 11.28 -6.93 26.76
N LYS A 53 12.42 -6.27 26.98
CA LYS A 53 13.55 -6.87 27.68
C LYS A 53 13.42 -6.73 29.20
N ASP A 54 13.49 -7.86 29.90
CA ASP A 54 13.39 -7.93 31.36
C ASP A 54 14.72 -7.58 32.06
N SER A 55 15.85 -7.77 31.38
CA SER A 55 17.19 -7.48 31.92
C SER A 55 17.72 -6.10 31.50
N THR A 56 18.46 -5.46 32.40
CA THR A 56 19.05 -4.11 32.19
C THR A 56 20.25 -4.08 31.26
N ASP A 57 20.74 -5.25 30.83
CA ASP A 57 22.00 -5.38 30.11
C ASP A 57 21.78 -5.20 28.60
N ASN A 58 22.78 -4.74 27.84
CA ASN A 58 22.67 -4.56 26.38
C ASN A 58 22.72 -5.89 25.58
N ASN A 59 22.38 -7.01 26.21
CA ASN A 59 22.35 -8.31 25.55
C ASN A 59 21.19 -8.37 24.54
N PRO A 60 21.24 -9.23 23.51
CA PRO A 60 20.12 -9.41 22.61
C PRO A 60 18.93 -10.08 23.35
N ILE A 61 17.72 -9.97 22.79
CA ILE A 61 16.49 -10.48 23.42
C ILE A 61 16.40 -11.99 23.19
N THR A 62 16.28 -12.75 24.27
CA THR A 62 16.06 -14.21 24.21
C THR A 62 14.59 -14.55 23.94
N PHE A 63 14.30 -15.78 23.48
CA PHE A 63 12.91 -16.22 23.26
C PHE A 63 12.03 -16.09 24.51
N GLU A 64 12.55 -16.40 25.71
CA GLU A 64 11.78 -16.29 26.95
C GLU A 64 11.53 -14.83 27.34
N GLU A 65 12.50 -13.92 27.13
CA GLU A 65 12.29 -12.48 27.31
C GLU A 65 11.26 -11.94 26.31
N PHE A 66 11.37 -12.29 25.02
CA PHE A 66 10.41 -11.89 24.00
C PHE A 66 9.00 -12.37 24.34
N LYS A 67 8.85 -13.66 24.70
CA LYS A 67 7.59 -14.26 25.11
C LYS A 67 7.01 -13.57 26.33
N LYS A 68 7.82 -13.24 27.34
CA LYS A 68 7.37 -12.50 28.53
C LYS A 68 6.90 -11.09 28.14
N GLY A 69 7.68 -10.36 27.33
CA GLY A 69 7.34 -9.03 26.85
C GLY A 69 6.02 -9.02 26.06
N ILE A 70 5.81 -9.95 25.12
CA ILE A 70 4.54 -10.05 24.39
C ILE A 70 3.36 -10.38 25.33
N MET A 71 3.60 -11.12 26.41
CA MET A 71 2.56 -11.42 27.39
C MET A 71 2.19 -10.23 28.27
N ASP A 72 3.13 -9.34 28.54
CA ASP A 72 2.89 -8.09 29.26
C ASP A 72 2.09 -7.07 28.42
N PHE A 73 2.02 -7.28 27.10
CA PHE A 73 1.24 -6.48 26.16
C PHE A 73 0.17 -7.31 25.41
N PRO A 74 -1.01 -7.59 26.02
CA PRO A 74 -2.02 -8.47 25.46
C PRO A 74 -2.50 -8.11 24.04
N PHE A 75 -2.46 -6.84 23.67
CA PHE A 75 -2.85 -6.37 22.33
C PHE A 75 -1.92 -6.89 21.23
N LEU A 76 -0.61 -7.05 21.51
CA LEU A 76 0.34 -7.62 20.55
C LEU A 76 0.02 -9.09 20.27
N LEU A 77 -0.32 -9.85 21.31
CA LEU A 77 -0.73 -11.25 21.15
C LEU A 77 -2.01 -11.38 20.31
N GLU A 78 -2.96 -10.46 20.50
CA GLU A 78 -4.18 -10.42 19.69
C GLU A 78 -3.89 -10.05 18.23
N GLN A 79 -2.99 -9.09 17.99
CA GLN A 79 -2.53 -8.71 16.65
C GLN A 79 -1.83 -9.89 15.95
N PHE A 80 -0.92 -10.59 16.63
CA PHE A 80 -0.30 -11.81 16.09
C PHE A 80 -1.36 -12.87 15.77
N LYS A 81 -2.33 -13.10 16.66
CA LYS A 81 -3.42 -14.04 16.39
C LYS A 81 -4.20 -13.64 15.14
N GLN A 82 -4.52 -12.37 14.93
CA GLN A 82 -5.21 -11.90 13.72
C GLN A 82 -4.38 -12.16 12.47
N GLU A 83 -3.10 -11.77 12.46
CA GLU A 83 -2.21 -11.92 11.28
C GLU A 83 -1.99 -13.40 10.90
N TYR A 84 -1.94 -14.31 11.89
CA TYR A 84 -1.73 -15.75 11.65
C TYR A 84 -3.03 -16.56 11.44
N THR A 85 -4.16 -16.15 12.01
CA THR A 85 -5.46 -16.83 11.81
C THR A 85 -6.12 -16.41 10.52
N GLU A 86 -5.94 -15.16 10.09
CA GLU A 86 -6.31 -14.70 8.76
C GLU A 86 -5.32 -15.23 7.73
N LYS A 87 -5.36 -16.54 7.46
CA LYS A 87 -4.79 -17.09 6.22
C LYS A 87 -5.29 -16.18 5.10
N PRO A 88 -4.39 -15.56 4.30
CA PRO A 88 -4.82 -14.64 3.26
C PRO A 88 -5.84 -15.39 2.42
N LYS A 89 -7.09 -14.91 2.44
CA LYS A 89 -8.12 -15.38 1.51
C LYS A 89 -7.47 -15.21 0.15
N LYS A 90 -7.10 -16.34 -0.46
CA LYS A 90 -6.43 -16.38 -1.75
C LYS A 90 -7.39 -15.78 -2.78
N ASN A 91 -7.41 -14.46 -2.89
CA ASN A 91 -7.72 -13.81 -4.14
C ASN A 91 -6.66 -14.35 -5.09
N LYS A 92 -7.08 -15.28 -5.95
CA LYS A 92 -6.29 -15.86 -7.03
C LYS A 92 -5.94 -14.74 -8.02
N VAL A 93 -5.12 -13.79 -7.62
CA VAL A 93 -4.29 -13.07 -8.57
C VAL A 93 -3.16 -14.04 -8.85
N ASN A 94 -3.17 -14.59 -10.06
CA ASN A 94 -2.16 -15.49 -10.58
C ASN A 94 -0.86 -14.69 -10.78
N VAL A 95 -0.24 -14.25 -9.69
CA VAL A 95 1.13 -13.74 -9.73
C VAL A 95 1.99 -15.00 -9.69
N PRO A 96 2.69 -15.35 -10.78
CA PRO A 96 3.62 -16.47 -10.76
C PRO A 96 4.60 -16.20 -9.62
N LYS A 97 4.55 -17.06 -8.60
CA LYS A 97 5.52 -17.07 -7.52
C LYS A 97 6.84 -17.47 -8.17
N LEU A 98 7.62 -16.49 -8.61
CA LEU A 98 9.02 -16.65 -8.98
C LEU A 98 9.75 -17.06 -7.70
N VAL A 99 9.68 -18.35 -7.40
CA VAL A 99 10.64 -19.03 -6.54
C VAL A 99 11.87 -19.15 -7.43
N ILE A 100 12.69 -18.11 -7.44
CA ILE A 100 14.06 -18.25 -7.91
C ILE A 100 14.73 -19.09 -6.84
N LYS A 101 14.71 -20.42 -7.02
CA LYS A 101 15.71 -21.27 -6.39
C LYS A 101 17.02 -20.87 -7.07
N ILE A 102 17.73 -19.94 -6.45
CA ILE A 102 19.16 -19.85 -6.67
C ILE A 102 19.65 -21.05 -5.89
N ASP A 103 19.71 -22.20 -6.56
CA ASP A 103 20.57 -23.27 -6.08
C ASP A 103 21.97 -22.63 -6.14
N GLU A 104 22.48 -22.22 -4.99
CA GLU A 104 23.88 -21.85 -4.84
C GLU A 104 24.67 -23.06 -5.33
N ALA A 105 25.06 -23.01 -6.59
CA ALA A 105 25.98 -23.97 -7.15
C ALA A 105 27.27 -23.74 -6.37
N GLU A 106 27.52 -24.61 -5.40
CA GLU A 106 28.84 -24.77 -4.78
C GLU A 106 29.83 -24.83 -5.94
N GLU A 107 30.66 -23.79 -6.07
CA GLU A 107 31.80 -23.81 -6.98
C GLU A 107 32.77 -24.87 -6.43
N GLU A 108 32.51 -26.13 -6.78
CA GLU A 108 33.46 -27.22 -6.59
C GLU A 108 34.71 -26.85 -7.39
N TYR A 109 35.70 -26.34 -6.66
CA TYR A 109 37.03 -26.04 -7.15
C TYR A 109 37.66 -27.35 -7.64
N ILE A 110 37.51 -27.64 -8.94
CA ILE A 110 38.12 -28.81 -9.57
C ILE A 110 39.64 -28.64 -9.44
N SER A 111 40.23 -29.41 -8.51
CA SER A 111 41.67 -29.50 -8.30
C SER A 111 42.37 -29.84 -9.63
N THR A 112 43.15 -28.89 -10.14
CA THR A 112 43.84 -28.97 -11.43
C THR A 112 44.90 -30.07 -11.51
N ARG A 113 45.19 -30.76 -10.40
CA ARG A 113 46.21 -31.83 -10.35
C ARG A 113 45.75 -33.18 -10.90
N ASP A 114 44.46 -33.47 -10.88
CA ASP A 114 43.90 -34.70 -11.45
C ASP A 114 43.26 -34.46 -12.82
N SER A 115 43.62 -33.35 -13.47
CA SER A 115 43.11 -33.03 -14.80
C SER A 115 43.60 -34.10 -15.79
N PRO A 116 42.70 -34.75 -16.55
CA PRO A 116 43.03 -35.74 -17.58
C PRO A 116 44.09 -35.25 -18.58
N THR A 117 44.26 -33.93 -18.71
CA THR A 117 45.29 -33.28 -19.52
C THR A 117 46.71 -33.68 -19.11
N PHE A 118 47.01 -33.82 -17.82
CA PHE A 118 48.37 -34.16 -17.36
C PHE A 118 48.78 -35.60 -17.75
N MET A 119 47.87 -36.56 -17.58
CA MET A 119 48.07 -37.95 -18.00
C MET A 119 48.22 -38.08 -19.52
N LEU A 120 47.37 -37.39 -20.29
CA LEU A 120 47.46 -37.38 -21.75
C LEU A 120 48.77 -36.78 -22.26
N GLN A 121 49.29 -35.75 -21.60
CA GLN A 121 50.54 -35.10 -21.98
C GLN A 121 51.76 -36.03 -21.82
N ASN A 122 51.77 -36.86 -20.76
CA ASN A 122 52.81 -37.87 -20.58
C ASN A 122 52.73 -38.97 -21.66
N VAL A 123 51.53 -39.48 -21.97
CA VAL A 123 51.33 -40.47 -23.04
C VAL A 123 51.77 -39.90 -24.40
N PHE A 124 51.42 -38.65 -24.71
CA PHE A 124 51.88 -37.97 -25.92
C PHE A 124 53.39 -37.83 -25.97
N THR A 125 54.05 -37.54 -24.85
CA THR A 125 55.51 -37.42 -24.79
C THR A 125 56.18 -38.76 -25.05
N TYR A 126 55.70 -39.85 -24.45
CA TYR A 126 56.21 -41.20 -24.72
C TYR A 126 55.98 -41.63 -26.17
N PHE A 127 54.82 -41.29 -26.73
CA PHE A 127 54.51 -41.57 -28.13
C PHE A 127 55.40 -40.76 -29.09
N GLN A 128 55.59 -39.46 -28.84
CA GLN A 128 56.50 -38.60 -29.62
C GLN A 128 57.95 -39.11 -29.56
N ASN A 129 58.39 -39.57 -28.39
CA ASN A 129 59.73 -40.16 -28.24
C ASN A 129 59.85 -41.44 -29.07
N ALA A 130 58.87 -42.33 -28.99
CA ALA A 130 58.85 -43.56 -29.78
C ALA A 130 58.82 -43.26 -31.29
N VAL A 131 57.94 -42.37 -31.75
CA VAL A 131 57.86 -41.98 -33.17
C VAL A 131 59.16 -41.33 -33.65
N ARG A 132 59.79 -40.48 -32.83
CA ARG A 132 61.09 -39.87 -33.14
C ARG A 132 62.18 -40.94 -33.29
N GLU A 133 62.30 -41.85 -32.34
CA GLU A 133 63.25 -42.97 -32.40
C GLU A 133 63.02 -43.83 -33.66
N PHE A 134 61.76 -44.08 -34.03
CA PHE A 134 61.42 -44.79 -35.27
C PHE A 134 61.73 -43.97 -36.54
N SER A 135 61.55 -42.66 -36.51
CA SER A 135 61.87 -41.77 -37.64
C SER A 135 63.37 -41.62 -37.86
N GLU A 136 64.19 -41.70 -36.81
CA GLU A 136 65.65 -41.68 -36.92
C GLU A 136 66.18 -42.99 -37.53
N GLN A 137 65.51 -44.11 -37.27
CA GLN A 137 65.86 -45.42 -37.85
C GLN A 137 65.44 -45.58 -39.31
N ILE A 138 64.42 -44.86 -39.75
CA ILE A 138 63.94 -44.87 -41.12
C ILE A 138 64.39 -43.56 -41.75
N SER A 139 65.56 -43.51 -42.40
CA SER A 139 66.04 -42.34 -43.15
C SER A 139 65.02 -41.91 -44.22
N ALA A 140 64.03 -41.12 -43.82
CA ALA A 140 62.99 -40.58 -44.68
C ALA A 140 63.20 -39.06 -44.79
N PRO A 141 63.09 -38.48 -45.99
CA PRO A 141 63.33 -37.06 -46.22
C PRO A 141 62.32 -36.23 -45.43
N GLU A 142 62.80 -35.16 -44.79
CA GLU A 142 61.99 -34.26 -43.97
C GLU A 142 60.77 -33.74 -44.74
N PRO A 143 59.54 -33.85 -44.19
CA PRO A 143 58.35 -33.30 -44.82
C PRO A 143 58.35 -31.77 -44.66
N SER A 144 58.97 -31.09 -45.61
CA SER A 144 58.91 -29.63 -45.74
C SER A 144 57.51 -29.20 -46.18
N GLY A 145 56.59 -28.96 -45.24
CA GLY A 145 55.31 -28.30 -45.55
C GLY A 145 54.07 -28.75 -44.75
N ILE A 146 54.17 -29.04 -43.46
CA ILE A 146 52.99 -29.38 -42.65
C ILE A 146 52.16 -28.11 -42.39
N SER A 147 51.09 -27.95 -43.16
CA SER A 147 50.07 -26.92 -42.99
C SER A 147 49.37 -27.09 -41.63
N ARG A 148 49.46 -26.06 -40.76
CA ARG A 148 49.09 -26.09 -39.33
C ARG A 148 47.58 -26.21 -39.00
N ARG A 149 46.72 -26.73 -39.87
CA ARG A 149 45.27 -26.73 -39.59
C ARG A 149 44.61 -28.08 -39.84
N SER A 150 43.85 -28.50 -38.82
CA SER A 150 42.86 -29.59 -38.70
C SER A 150 43.25 -31.05 -39.00
N ASP A 151 44.21 -31.32 -39.88
CA ASP A 151 44.31 -32.67 -40.48
C ASP A 151 45.45 -33.51 -39.89
N SER A 152 46.05 -33.06 -38.78
CA SER A 152 47.21 -33.74 -38.18
C SER A 152 46.91 -35.17 -37.70
N LEU A 153 45.67 -35.46 -37.24
CA LEU A 153 45.28 -36.81 -36.80
C LEU A 153 45.05 -37.73 -38.00
N ASP A 154 44.38 -37.23 -39.05
CA ASP A 154 44.17 -37.96 -40.30
C ASP A 154 45.49 -38.25 -41.01
N GLU A 155 46.43 -37.31 -40.96
CA GLU A 155 47.78 -37.48 -41.49
C GLU A 155 48.60 -38.49 -40.67
N CYS A 156 48.53 -38.45 -39.34
CA CYS A 156 49.14 -39.47 -38.48
C CYS A 156 48.54 -40.86 -38.76
N ARG A 157 47.22 -40.96 -38.89
CA ARG A 157 46.51 -42.19 -39.25
C ARG A 157 46.94 -42.68 -40.63
N ARG A 158 47.12 -41.79 -41.61
CA ARG A 158 47.63 -42.12 -42.95
C ARG A 158 49.05 -42.68 -42.90
N LEU A 159 49.95 -42.04 -42.16
CA LEU A 159 51.34 -42.47 -42.00
C LEU A 159 51.45 -43.83 -41.30
N LEU A 160 50.69 -44.05 -40.22
CA LEU A 160 50.65 -45.34 -39.51
C LEU A 160 50.11 -46.48 -40.40
N ASN A 161 49.05 -46.22 -41.17
CA ASN A 161 48.53 -47.19 -42.14
C ASN A 161 49.52 -47.49 -43.27
N ASN A 162 50.30 -46.50 -43.71
CA ASN A 162 51.35 -46.71 -44.70
C ASN A 162 52.50 -47.57 -44.14
N LEU A 163 52.84 -47.43 -42.85
CA LEU A 163 53.81 -48.31 -42.18
C LEU A 163 53.31 -49.76 -42.16
N LEU A 164 52.04 -50.01 -41.82
CA LEU A 164 51.45 -51.36 -41.83
C LEU A 164 51.48 -52.04 -43.21
N ARG A 165 51.54 -51.27 -44.30
CA ARG A 165 51.59 -51.79 -45.68
C ARG A 165 52.98 -52.26 -46.11
N LYS A 166 54.05 -51.92 -45.36
CA LYS A 166 55.42 -52.33 -45.73
C LYS A 166 55.59 -53.85 -45.58
N PRO A 167 56.14 -54.55 -46.59
CA PRO A 167 56.24 -56.01 -46.60
C PRO A 167 57.19 -56.57 -45.53
N GLU A 168 58.17 -55.78 -45.06
CA GLU A 168 59.10 -56.17 -43.99
C GLU A 168 58.41 -56.42 -42.64
N LEU A 169 57.23 -55.84 -42.43
CA LEU A 169 56.42 -56.00 -41.22
C LEU A 169 55.42 -57.16 -41.31
N ARG A 170 55.57 -58.10 -42.27
CA ARG A 170 54.63 -59.25 -42.40
C ARG A 170 54.94 -60.42 -41.47
N GLN A 171 56.12 -60.49 -40.87
CA GLN A 171 56.42 -61.46 -39.82
C GLN A 171 55.97 -60.91 -38.45
N PRO A 172 55.60 -61.76 -37.46
CA PRO A 172 55.17 -61.30 -36.14
C PRO A 172 56.26 -60.48 -35.47
N ASN A 173 56.20 -59.18 -35.67
CA ASN A 173 57.15 -58.19 -35.19
C ASN A 173 56.42 -57.35 -34.13
N PRO A 174 57.01 -57.17 -32.92
CA PRO A 174 56.43 -56.32 -31.87
C PRO A 174 56.05 -54.92 -32.37
N GLN A 175 56.70 -54.41 -33.42
CA GLN A 175 56.38 -53.13 -34.06
C GLN A 175 54.94 -53.06 -34.59
N ILE A 176 54.36 -54.16 -35.08
CA ILE A 176 52.95 -54.19 -35.55
C ILE A 176 52.01 -53.91 -34.38
N SER A 177 52.29 -54.48 -33.20
CA SER A 177 51.49 -54.26 -32.01
C SER A 177 51.54 -52.80 -31.54
N VAL A 178 52.70 -52.15 -31.67
CA VAL A 178 52.85 -50.72 -31.35
C VAL A 178 52.03 -49.86 -32.32
N VAL A 179 52.09 -50.14 -33.62
CA VAL A 179 51.33 -49.38 -34.64
C VAL A 179 49.83 -49.59 -34.46
N ASN A 180 49.37 -50.80 -34.16
CA ASN A 180 47.95 -51.07 -33.87
C ASN A 180 47.49 -50.36 -32.58
N GLY A 181 48.32 -50.35 -31.54
CA GLY A 181 48.04 -49.59 -30.32
C GLY A 181 47.93 -48.08 -30.57
N ALA A 182 48.80 -47.54 -31.44
CA ALA A 182 48.75 -46.14 -31.86
C ALA A 182 47.47 -45.80 -32.63
N LEU A 183 47.04 -46.67 -33.54
CA LEU A 183 45.78 -46.52 -34.27
C LEU A 183 44.57 -46.57 -33.32
N SER A 184 44.55 -47.51 -32.36
CA SER A 184 43.49 -47.57 -31.35
C SER A 184 43.45 -46.32 -30.46
N LEU A 185 44.61 -45.76 -30.12
CA LEU A 185 44.67 -44.49 -29.39
C LEU A 185 44.15 -43.31 -30.23
N LEU A 186 44.47 -43.26 -31.53
CA LEU A 186 43.92 -42.25 -32.44
C LEU A 186 42.39 -42.36 -32.57
N ASP A 187 41.85 -43.57 -32.71
CA ASP A 187 40.40 -43.82 -32.73
C ASP A 187 39.74 -43.34 -31.43
N TYR A 188 40.37 -43.59 -30.28
CA TYR A 188 39.89 -43.10 -28.98
C TYR A 188 39.92 -41.57 -28.91
N ILE A 189 41.00 -40.93 -29.33
CA ILE A 189 41.13 -39.46 -29.34
C ILE A 189 40.07 -38.82 -30.25
N GLU A 190 39.80 -39.39 -31.43
CA GLU A 190 38.76 -38.90 -32.32
C GLU A 190 37.35 -39.07 -31.72
N SER A 191 37.10 -40.21 -31.05
CA SER A 191 35.84 -40.44 -30.35
C SER A 191 35.62 -39.43 -29.23
N GLU A 192 36.62 -39.19 -28.38
CA GLU A 192 36.55 -38.19 -27.30
C GLU A 192 36.43 -36.77 -27.86
N LYS A 193 37.16 -36.43 -28.92
CA LYS A 193 37.02 -35.14 -29.62
C LYS A 193 35.59 -34.93 -30.11
N SER A 194 34.96 -35.95 -30.71
CA SER A 194 33.56 -35.87 -31.15
C SER A 194 32.60 -35.67 -29.98
N LYS A 195 32.81 -36.36 -28.85
CA LYS A 195 32.02 -36.14 -27.62
C LYS A 195 32.14 -34.71 -27.11
N PHE A 196 33.37 -34.17 -27.04
CA PHE A 196 33.59 -32.78 -26.62
C PHE A 196 32.98 -31.77 -27.61
N GLN A 197 33.04 -32.03 -28.91
CA GLN A 197 32.39 -31.19 -29.92
C GLN A 197 30.87 -31.15 -29.73
N ASN A 198 30.23 -32.31 -29.50
CA ASN A 198 28.79 -32.38 -29.23
C ASN A 198 28.40 -31.66 -27.93
N GLN A 199 29.22 -31.80 -26.88
CA GLN A 199 29.02 -31.06 -25.62
C GLN A 199 29.16 -29.56 -25.83
N LEU A 200 30.14 -29.13 -26.61
CA LEU A 200 30.37 -27.72 -26.92
C LEU A 200 29.21 -27.13 -27.74
N GLU A 201 28.68 -27.87 -28.72
CA GLU A 201 27.50 -27.46 -29.48
C GLU A 201 26.26 -27.36 -28.58
N HIS A 202 26.04 -28.34 -27.68
CA HIS A 202 24.96 -28.28 -26.70
C HIS A 202 25.06 -27.04 -25.80
N LEU A 203 26.24 -26.76 -25.24
CA LEU A 203 26.46 -25.58 -24.39
C LEU A 203 26.28 -24.27 -25.17
N GLN A 204 26.68 -24.23 -26.44
CA GLN A 204 26.44 -23.06 -27.30
C GLN A 204 24.95 -22.81 -27.53
N ASN A 205 24.16 -23.88 -27.77
CA ASN A 205 22.72 -23.78 -27.91
C ASN A 205 22.07 -23.31 -26.59
N GLU A 206 22.48 -23.86 -25.44
CA GLU A 206 21.99 -23.43 -24.14
C GLU A 206 22.30 -21.95 -23.85
N ILE A 207 23.50 -21.48 -24.20
CA ILE A 207 23.87 -20.07 -24.10
C ILE A 207 22.98 -19.20 -24.98
N ASN A 208 22.67 -19.64 -26.20
CA ASN A 208 21.80 -18.90 -27.11
C ASN A 208 20.36 -18.84 -26.59
N ASP A 209 19.83 -19.94 -26.05
CA ASP A 209 18.50 -19.99 -25.43
C ASP A 209 18.42 -19.05 -24.22
N LYS A 210 19.44 -19.06 -23.35
CA LYS A 210 19.53 -18.14 -22.21
C LYS A 210 19.62 -16.67 -22.66
N LYS A 211 20.32 -16.36 -23.75
CA LYS A 211 20.36 -15.00 -24.34
C LYS A 211 18.98 -14.56 -24.84
N ILE A 212 18.23 -15.45 -25.49
CA ILE A 212 16.86 -15.16 -25.95
C ILE A 212 15.94 -14.92 -24.75
N ALA A 213 16.04 -15.76 -23.71
CA ALA A 213 15.26 -15.61 -22.48
C ALA A 213 15.56 -14.29 -21.76
N LEU A 214 16.84 -13.89 -21.69
CA LEU A 214 17.26 -12.61 -21.12
C LEU A 214 16.64 -11.43 -21.88
N LYS A 215 16.75 -11.42 -23.21
CA LYS A 215 16.16 -10.38 -24.06
C LYS A 215 14.64 -10.27 -23.91
N ASN A 216 13.94 -11.40 -23.79
CA ASN A 216 12.50 -11.40 -23.53
C ASN A 216 12.16 -10.82 -22.14
N SER A 217 12.98 -11.12 -21.13
CA SER A 217 12.85 -10.55 -19.79
C SER A 217 13.07 -9.03 -19.79
N GLU A 218 14.05 -8.52 -20.54
CA GLU A 218 14.29 -7.09 -20.71
C GLU A 218 13.09 -6.37 -21.32
N VAL A 219 12.51 -6.90 -22.40
CA VAL A 219 11.30 -6.33 -23.03
C VAL A 219 10.12 -6.32 -22.07
N ASN A 220 9.94 -7.37 -21.26
CA ASN A 220 8.89 -7.40 -20.24
C ASN A 220 9.12 -6.37 -19.14
N ASN A 221 10.37 -6.14 -18.75
CA ASN A 221 10.70 -5.14 -17.73
C ASN A 221 10.43 -3.71 -18.22
N GLU A 222 10.77 -3.40 -19.48
CA GLU A 222 10.41 -2.12 -20.10
C GLU A 222 8.89 -1.92 -20.18
N ARG A 223 8.12 -2.96 -20.54
CA ARG A 223 6.64 -2.89 -20.52
C ARG A 223 6.09 -2.61 -19.12
N LEU A 224 6.65 -3.23 -18.09
CA LEU A 224 6.25 -2.99 -16.70
C LEU A 224 6.60 -1.57 -16.25
N LYS A 225 7.75 -1.05 -16.69
CA LYS A 225 8.16 0.33 -16.43
C LYS A 225 7.17 1.33 -17.03
N THR A 226 6.82 1.19 -18.31
CA THR A 226 5.80 2.04 -18.96
C THR A 226 4.45 1.93 -18.27
N ARG A 227 4.01 0.72 -17.89
CA ARG A 227 2.77 0.51 -17.13
C ARG A 227 2.77 1.25 -15.79
N ASN A 228 3.90 1.24 -15.08
CA ASN A 228 4.02 1.95 -13.80
C ASN A 228 3.98 3.46 -13.99
N GLU A 229 4.60 3.99 -15.04
CA GLU A 229 4.53 5.41 -15.41
C GLU A 229 3.08 5.84 -15.71
N GLU A 230 2.33 5.05 -16.49
CA GLU A 230 0.90 5.28 -16.74
C GLU A 230 0.06 5.28 -15.45
N LEU A 231 0.33 4.35 -14.53
CA LEU A 231 -0.38 4.28 -13.25
C LEU A 231 -0.08 5.48 -12.36
N LEU A 232 1.17 5.96 -12.34
CA LEU A 232 1.55 7.18 -11.61
C LEU A 232 0.86 8.41 -12.18
N GLU A 233 0.78 8.54 -13.51
CA GLU A 233 0.05 9.64 -14.15
C GLU A 233 -1.44 9.60 -13.79
N ASN A 234 -2.06 8.41 -13.79
CA ASN A 234 -3.46 8.23 -13.40
C ASN A 234 -3.71 8.56 -11.92
N LEU A 235 -2.80 8.19 -11.02
CA LEU A 235 -2.87 8.56 -9.61
C LEU A 235 -2.79 10.09 -9.44
N SER A 236 -1.85 10.74 -10.12
CA SER A 236 -1.73 12.20 -10.08
C SER A 236 -2.99 12.91 -10.59
N LYS A 237 -3.62 12.39 -11.65
CA LYS A 237 -4.92 12.89 -12.14
C LYS A 237 -6.02 12.76 -11.08
N LEU A 238 -6.14 11.59 -10.47
CA LEU A 238 -7.13 11.35 -9.40
C LEU A 238 -6.91 12.24 -8.17
N GLU A 239 -5.67 12.47 -7.77
CA GLU A 239 -5.32 13.38 -6.68
C GLU A 239 -5.74 14.82 -7.00
N SER A 240 -5.52 15.27 -8.24
CA SER A 240 -5.95 16.61 -8.69
C SER A 240 -7.47 16.75 -8.73
N GLU A 241 -8.19 15.71 -9.17
CA GLU A 241 -9.66 15.70 -9.19
C GLU A 241 -10.22 15.69 -7.77
N ASN A 242 -9.62 14.92 -6.86
CA ASN A 242 -10.04 14.87 -5.47
C ASN A 242 -9.81 16.22 -4.76
N SER A 243 -8.70 16.89 -5.06
CA SER A 243 -8.39 18.23 -4.56
C SER A 243 -9.45 19.25 -5.00
N ARG A 244 -9.86 19.22 -6.28
CA ARG A 244 -10.96 20.06 -6.79
C ARG A 244 -12.29 19.78 -6.09
N ARG A 245 -12.66 18.50 -5.92
CA ARG A 245 -13.89 18.12 -5.20
C ARG A 245 -13.88 18.60 -3.75
N TYR A 246 -12.71 18.59 -3.10
CA TYR A 246 -12.56 19.10 -1.75
C TYR A 246 -12.75 20.62 -1.68
N GLU A 247 -12.22 21.37 -2.65
CA GLU A 247 -12.46 22.81 -2.78
C GLU A 247 -13.94 23.12 -3.03
N ASP A 248 -14.60 22.38 -3.92
CA ASP A 248 -16.04 22.49 -4.19
C ASP A 248 -16.87 22.19 -2.94
N HIS A 249 -16.48 21.21 -2.13
CA HIS A 249 -17.14 20.91 -0.87
C HIS A 249 -16.96 22.06 0.15
N ILE A 250 -15.76 22.64 0.24
CA ILE A 250 -15.51 23.80 1.10
C ILE A 250 -16.38 24.99 0.70
N THR A 251 -16.52 25.29 -0.60
CA THR A 251 -17.35 26.39 -1.09
C THR A 251 -18.83 26.14 -0.79
N ALA A 252 -19.33 24.92 -1.01
CA ALA A 252 -20.70 24.53 -0.68
C ALA A 252 -21.01 24.64 0.83
N VAL A 253 -20.06 24.25 1.70
CA VAL A 253 -20.21 24.40 3.16
C VAL A 253 -20.26 25.88 3.57
N LYS A 254 -19.42 26.73 2.97
CA LYS A 254 -19.46 28.19 3.22
C LYS A 254 -20.80 28.80 2.79
N GLU A 255 -21.30 28.44 1.61
CA GLU A 255 -22.60 28.90 1.11
C GLU A 255 -23.75 28.44 2.02
N LYS A 256 -23.76 27.17 2.43
CA LYS A 256 -24.76 26.64 3.38
C LYS A 256 -24.77 27.43 4.69
N LYS A 257 -23.59 27.76 5.23
CA LYS A 257 -23.46 28.56 6.46
C LYS A 257 -24.01 29.98 6.27
N LEU A 258 -23.77 30.59 5.11
CA LEU A 258 -24.32 31.91 4.77
C LEU A 258 -25.86 31.86 4.72
N LEU A 259 -26.43 30.88 4.02
CA LEU A 259 -27.88 30.70 3.93
C LEU A 259 -28.51 30.42 5.31
N GLN A 260 -27.86 29.64 6.15
CA GLN A 260 -28.32 29.36 7.51
C GLN A 260 -28.36 30.64 8.37
N ASN A 261 -27.36 31.52 8.24
CA ASN A 261 -27.37 32.82 8.92
C ASN A 261 -28.48 33.74 8.42
N GLN A 262 -28.72 33.77 7.10
CA GLN A 262 -29.83 34.52 6.52
C GLN A 262 -31.18 34.01 7.03
N LEU A 263 -31.36 32.69 7.13
CA LEU A 263 -32.57 32.06 7.65
C LEU A 263 -32.81 32.45 9.12
N ARG A 264 -31.77 32.38 9.97
CA ARG A 264 -31.85 32.83 11.38
C ARG A 264 -32.24 34.30 11.49
N ASN A 265 -31.70 35.17 10.64
CA ASN A 265 -32.05 36.59 10.61
C ASN A 265 -33.51 36.81 10.21
N ASN A 266 -34.00 36.07 9.22
CA ASN A 266 -35.40 36.14 8.78
C ASN A 266 -36.36 35.60 9.87
N GLU A 267 -36.01 34.51 10.55
CA GLU A 267 -36.77 34.00 11.69
C GLU A 267 -36.83 35.02 12.84
N ALA A 268 -35.73 35.71 13.13
CA ALA A 268 -35.70 36.75 14.15
C ALA A 268 -36.63 37.94 13.78
N LYS A 269 -36.61 38.37 12.51
CA LYS A 269 -37.54 39.40 12.00
C LYS A 269 -39.00 38.96 12.11
N ALA A 270 -39.32 37.74 11.66
CA ALA A 270 -40.67 37.20 11.75
C ALA A 270 -41.16 37.10 13.21
N LYS A 271 -40.30 36.65 14.14
CA LYS A 271 -40.62 36.64 15.58
C LYS A 271 -40.93 38.03 16.13
N MET A 272 -40.17 39.04 15.71
CA MET A 272 -40.41 40.44 16.10
C MET A 272 -41.75 40.95 15.57
N GLU A 273 -42.07 40.69 14.30
CA GLU A 273 -43.35 41.05 13.69
C GLU A 273 -44.54 40.37 14.38
N ILE A 274 -44.43 39.06 14.69
CA ILE A 274 -45.44 38.33 15.45
C ILE A 274 -45.63 38.96 16.83
N GLY A 275 -44.54 39.32 17.53
CA GLY A 275 -44.62 40.01 18.81
C GLY A 275 -45.35 41.35 18.71
N ASN A 276 -45.08 42.14 17.67
CA ASN A 276 -45.79 43.39 17.41
C ASN A 276 -47.30 43.16 17.18
N ILE A 277 -47.66 42.15 16.39
CA ILE A 277 -49.07 41.78 16.15
C ILE A 277 -49.75 41.36 17.45
N GLN A 278 -49.10 40.55 18.28
CA GLN A 278 -49.62 40.12 19.58
C GLN A 278 -49.87 41.31 20.52
N ASN A 279 -48.97 42.29 20.53
CA ASN A 279 -49.17 43.52 21.30
C ASN A 279 -50.40 44.31 20.82
N VAL A 280 -50.56 44.48 19.50
CA VAL A 280 -51.74 45.14 18.92
C VAL A 280 -53.03 44.40 19.29
N ILE A 281 -53.03 43.06 19.23
CA ILE A 281 -54.18 42.24 19.63
C ILE A 281 -54.51 42.49 21.11
N ALA A 282 -53.51 42.44 22.00
CA ALA A 282 -53.71 42.67 23.44
C ALA A 282 -54.28 44.07 23.73
N GLU A 283 -53.82 45.11 23.03
CA GLU A 283 -54.38 46.46 23.13
C GLU A 283 -55.85 46.51 22.69
N LYS A 284 -56.20 45.85 21.58
CA LYS A 284 -57.57 45.79 21.08
C LYS A 284 -58.48 45.00 22.03
N GLU A 285 -58.02 43.89 22.58
CA GLU A 285 -58.76 43.12 23.59
C GLU A 285 -59.02 43.94 24.85
N LYS A 286 -58.04 44.74 25.31
CA LYS A 286 -58.22 45.66 26.44
C LYS A 286 -59.27 46.73 26.12
N ALA A 287 -59.26 47.29 24.91
CA ALA A 287 -60.26 48.24 24.46
C ALA A 287 -61.66 47.63 24.40
N ILE A 288 -61.79 46.40 23.89
CA ILE A 288 -63.06 45.64 23.88
C ILE A 288 -63.58 45.45 25.29
N LYS A 289 -62.75 44.97 26.23
CA LYS A 289 -63.13 44.79 27.65
C LYS A 289 -63.61 46.09 28.29
N ASN A 290 -63.02 47.24 27.93
CA ASN A 290 -63.46 48.54 28.43
C ASN A 290 -64.83 48.94 27.86
N LEU A 291 -65.05 48.73 26.56
CA LEU A 291 -66.35 48.97 25.91
C LEU A 291 -67.44 48.07 26.49
N GLU A 292 -67.14 46.79 26.75
CA GLU A 292 -68.07 45.86 27.41
C GLU A 292 -68.49 46.34 28.79
N LYS A 293 -67.54 46.84 29.60
CA LYS A 293 -67.84 47.46 30.91
C LYS A 293 -68.77 48.66 30.76
N GLU A 294 -68.52 49.52 29.78
CA GLU A 294 -69.34 50.71 29.54
C GLU A 294 -70.75 50.36 29.05
N ILE A 295 -70.88 49.39 28.14
CA ILE A 295 -72.18 48.84 27.71
C ILE A 295 -72.95 48.31 28.92
N ASN A 296 -72.28 47.59 29.83
CA ASN A 296 -72.92 47.06 31.04
C ASN A 296 -73.38 48.19 31.98
N ARG A 297 -72.61 49.28 32.13
CA ARG A 297 -73.04 50.49 32.86
C ARG A 297 -74.27 51.13 32.22
N LEU A 298 -74.27 51.35 30.91
CA LEU A 298 -75.41 51.92 30.19
C LEU A 298 -76.65 51.04 30.30
N ARG A 299 -76.49 49.72 30.23
CA ARG A 299 -77.58 48.77 30.50
C ARG A 299 -78.13 48.94 31.91
N SER A 300 -77.26 49.09 32.93
CA SER A 300 -77.68 49.31 34.31
C SER A 300 -78.45 50.61 34.50
N PHE A 301 -78.00 51.71 33.88
CA PHE A 301 -78.71 52.99 33.87
C PHE A 301 -80.09 52.88 33.21
N LYS A 302 -80.17 52.21 32.07
CA LYS A 302 -81.45 51.97 31.39
C LYS A 302 -82.44 51.22 32.29
N THR A 303 -82.00 50.16 32.98
CA THR A 303 -82.84 49.47 33.97
C THR A 303 -83.32 50.39 35.08
N LEU A 304 -82.47 51.29 35.58
CA LEU A 304 -82.87 52.25 36.61
C LEU A 304 -83.90 53.25 36.06
N GLN A 305 -83.69 53.78 34.86
CA GLN A 305 -84.61 54.71 34.22
C GLN A 305 -85.99 54.09 33.95
N GLU A 306 -86.03 52.82 33.53
CA GLU A 306 -87.27 52.05 33.37
C GLU A 306 -88.01 51.89 34.72
N LEU A 307 -87.30 51.73 35.85
CA LEU A 307 -87.90 51.68 37.18
C LEU A 307 -88.44 53.05 37.64
N THR A 308 -87.79 54.16 37.30
CA THR A 308 -88.24 55.50 37.72
C THR A 308 -89.50 55.96 36.99
N TYR A 309 -89.70 55.55 35.73
CA TYR A 309 -90.83 56.00 34.90
C TYR A 309 -92.17 55.29 35.23
N HIS A 310 -92.14 54.16 35.92
CA HIS A 310 -93.34 53.40 36.28
C HIS A 310 -93.53 53.36 37.81
N LYS A 311 -94.08 54.45 38.37
CA LYS A 311 -94.33 54.60 39.83
C LYS A 311 -95.24 53.53 40.44
N ASP A 312 -96.05 52.84 39.62
CA ASP A 312 -97.04 51.88 40.11
C ASP A 312 -96.65 50.41 39.87
N PHE A 313 -95.46 50.15 39.30
CA PHE A 313 -95.00 48.79 39.05
C PHE A 313 -94.03 48.32 40.15
N SER A 314 -94.49 47.36 40.95
CA SER A 314 -93.63 46.64 41.89
C SER A 314 -92.44 45.99 41.16
N PRO A 315 -91.23 45.99 41.74
CA PRO A 315 -90.03 45.35 41.15
C PRO A 315 -90.27 43.91 40.65
N ASP A 316 -91.17 43.17 41.31
CA ASP A 316 -91.54 41.81 40.91
C ASP A 316 -92.39 41.74 39.65
N GLN A 317 -93.19 42.77 39.36
CA GLN A 317 -93.98 42.85 38.12
C GLN A 317 -93.09 43.17 36.90
N VAL A 318 -92.07 44.02 37.06
CA VAL A 318 -91.08 44.28 36.00
C VAL A 318 -90.26 43.02 35.69
N ARG A 319 -89.88 42.26 36.73
CA ARG A 319 -89.19 40.96 36.57
C ARG A 319 -90.08 39.93 35.87
N LYS A 320 -91.37 39.83 36.25
CA LYS A 320 -92.34 38.96 35.59
C LYS A 320 -92.60 39.36 34.13
N ASN A 321 -92.65 40.66 33.80
CA ASN A 321 -92.83 41.13 32.43
C ASN A 321 -91.62 40.88 31.52
N ARG A 322 -90.39 40.92 32.07
CA ARG A 322 -89.18 40.51 31.32
C ARG A 322 -89.11 39.02 31.07
N ILE A 323 -89.66 38.20 31.96
CA ILE A 323 -89.73 36.74 31.79
C ILE A 323 -90.90 36.36 30.85
N SER A 324 -92.03 37.08 30.91
CA SER A 324 -93.20 36.80 30.06
C SER A 324 -93.09 37.32 28.64
N THR A 325 -92.24 38.32 28.37
CA THR A 325 -91.90 38.76 27.00
C THR A 325 -90.80 37.91 26.35
N TYR A 326 -90.22 36.98 27.11
CA TYR A 326 -89.41 35.89 26.55
C TYR A 326 -90.34 34.86 25.90
N THR A 327 -91.05 35.29 24.85
CA THR A 327 -91.49 34.32 23.84
C THR A 327 -90.20 33.65 23.34
N PRO A 328 -90.13 32.31 23.27
CA PRO A 328 -89.03 31.65 22.59
C PRO A 328 -89.09 32.16 21.16
N ARG A 329 -88.27 33.18 20.85
CA ARG A 329 -88.03 33.57 19.47
C ARG A 329 -87.60 32.29 18.81
N ASN A 330 -88.46 31.81 17.90
CA ASN A 330 -88.11 30.85 16.89
C ASN A 330 -86.65 31.05 16.56
N VAL A 331 -85.87 29.99 16.75
CA VAL A 331 -84.52 29.88 16.23
C VAL A 331 -84.66 30.07 14.72
N MET A 332 -84.69 31.32 14.28
CA MET A 332 -84.43 31.67 12.91
C MET A 332 -82.97 31.33 12.74
N THR A 333 -82.76 30.11 12.26
CA THR A 333 -81.59 29.73 11.49
C THR A 333 -81.29 30.87 10.54
N PHE A 334 -80.32 31.69 10.93
CA PHE A 334 -79.72 32.67 10.04
C PHE A 334 -79.07 31.87 8.91
N VAL A 335 -79.81 31.69 7.83
CA VAL A 335 -79.25 31.31 6.54
C VAL A 335 -78.57 32.57 6.02
N SER A 336 -77.26 32.67 6.20
CA SER A 336 -76.45 33.75 5.65
C SER A 336 -76.63 33.81 4.11
N PRO A 337 -77.08 34.93 3.53
CA PRO A 337 -77.20 35.09 2.09
C PRO A 337 -75.89 35.66 1.56
N ILE A 338 -75.00 34.78 1.14
CA ILE A 338 -74.08 34.87 0.01
C ILE A 338 -73.45 33.49 0.00
N GLY A 339 -73.83 32.70 -1.00
CA GLY A 339 -73.25 31.39 -1.24
C GLY A 339 -71.78 31.57 -1.52
N SER A 340 -70.95 31.42 -0.48
CA SER A 340 -69.58 30.99 -0.65
C SER A 340 -69.64 29.77 -1.58
N PRO A 341 -68.86 29.74 -2.67
CA PRO A 341 -68.91 28.66 -3.63
C PRO A 341 -68.90 27.35 -2.86
N LYS A 342 -69.91 26.51 -3.12
CA LYS A 342 -69.92 25.12 -2.71
C LYS A 342 -68.76 24.45 -3.45
N TYR A 343 -67.54 24.69 -2.97
CA TYR A 343 -66.49 23.70 -3.00
C TYR A 343 -67.14 22.51 -2.32
N THR A 344 -67.59 21.56 -3.13
CA THR A 344 -67.81 20.20 -2.70
C THR A 344 -66.53 19.83 -1.98
N LYS A 345 -66.61 19.85 -0.65
CA LYS A 345 -65.68 19.17 0.24
C LYS A 345 -65.79 17.68 -0.07
N LYS A 346 -65.30 17.26 -1.23
CA LYS A 346 -64.23 16.28 -1.22
C LYS A 346 -63.13 16.95 -0.42
N GLN A 347 -63.25 16.89 0.90
CA GLN A 347 -62.09 16.67 1.71
C GLN A 347 -61.49 15.37 1.14
N LYS A 348 -60.69 15.49 0.07
CA LYS A 348 -59.33 15.05 0.21
C LYS A 348 -58.94 15.69 1.53
N LYS A 349 -59.00 14.90 2.60
CA LYS A 349 -58.09 15.10 3.69
C LYS A 349 -56.76 15.23 2.96
N PHE A 350 -56.34 16.45 2.68
CA PHE A 350 -54.96 16.76 2.92
C PHE A 350 -54.85 16.44 4.41
N ASN A 351 -54.58 15.17 4.68
CA ASN A 351 -53.52 14.84 5.59
C ASN A 351 -52.30 15.62 5.03
N LEU A 352 -52.27 16.94 5.24
CA LEU A 352 -51.14 17.45 5.96
C LEU A 352 -51.25 16.61 7.21
N ASP A 353 -50.47 15.54 7.27
CA ASP A 353 -50.08 14.97 8.54
C ASP A 353 -49.53 16.20 9.27
N VAL A 354 -50.41 16.86 10.02
CA VAL A 354 -50.04 17.77 11.08
C VAL A 354 -49.39 16.77 12.01
N ILE A 355 -48.11 16.54 11.73
CA ILE A 355 -47.18 15.77 12.52
C ILE A 355 -47.53 16.21 13.92
N ALA A 356 -48.14 15.30 14.68
CA ALA A 356 -48.64 15.63 16.00
C ALA A 356 -47.50 16.36 16.72
N PRO A 357 -47.75 17.39 17.54
CA PRO A 357 -46.68 18.13 18.20
C PRO A 357 -45.58 17.20 18.78
N ASN A 358 -46.00 16.03 19.27
CA ASN A 358 -45.18 14.94 19.77
C ASN A 358 -44.26 14.26 18.72
N GLU A 359 -44.66 14.10 17.45
CA GLU A 359 -43.78 13.60 16.39
C GLU A 359 -42.75 14.64 15.94
N LEU A 360 -43.10 15.94 15.92
CA LEU A 360 -42.14 16.99 15.58
C LEU A 360 -41.08 17.10 16.69
N GLU A 361 -41.50 16.95 17.94
CA GLU A 361 -40.63 16.88 19.11
C GLU A 361 -39.75 15.61 19.09
N ARG A 362 -40.28 14.46 18.67
CA ARG A 362 -39.48 13.25 18.44
C ARG A 362 -38.45 13.42 17.33
N LYS A 363 -38.84 13.96 16.17
CA LYS A 363 -37.91 14.19 15.05
C LYS A 363 -36.83 15.19 15.41
N THR A 364 -37.18 16.27 16.11
CA THR A 364 -36.18 17.25 16.59
C THR A 364 -35.23 16.66 17.62
N LYS A 365 -35.70 15.77 18.52
CA LYS A 365 -34.84 15.02 19.43
C LYS A 365 -33.90 14.07 18.68
N GLU A 366 -34.42 13.32 17.71
CA GLU A 366 -33.62 12.42 16.86
C GLU A 366 -32.55 13.19 16.06
N PHE A 367 -32.89 14.38 15.55
CA PHE A 367 -31.92 15.26 14.89
C PHE A 367 -30.82 15.74 15.83
N ARG A 368 -31.15 16.12 17.07
CA ARG A 368 -30.14 16.51 18.07
C ARG A 368 -29.23 15.36 18.46
N GLU A 369 -29.78 14.15 18.60
CA GLU A 369 -28.98 12.95 18.89
C GLU A 369 -28.01 12.65 17.74
N LYS A 370 -28.45 12.72 16.49
CA LYS A 370 -27.57 12.58 15.31
C LYS A 370 -26.54 13.70 15.23
N GLU A 371 -26.91 14.93 15.54
CA GLU A 371 -26.00 16.09 15.57
C GLU A 371 -24.87 15.90 16.58
N ILE A 372 -25.18 15.39 17.79
CA ILE A 372 -24.17 15.05 18.80
C ILE A 372 -23.20 13.97 18.29
N VAL A 373 -23.71 12.94 17.61
CA VAL A 373 -22.86 11.89 17.02
C VAL A 373 -21.93 12.46 15.95
N TYR A 374 -22.44 13.33 15.06
CA TYR A 374 -21.62 13.95 14.02
C TYR A 374 -20.57 14.91 14.59
N ILE A 375 -20.91 15.69 15.62
CA ILE A 375 -19.94 16.54 16.33
C ILE A 375 -18.82 15.68 16.92
N GLY A 376 -19.15 14.54 17.55
CA GLY A 376 -18.14 13.61 18.07
C GLY A 376 -17.22 13.02 17.00
N GLN A 377 -17.75 12.72 15.80
CA GLN A 377 -16.95 12.26 14.66
C GLN A 377 -16.02 13.36 14.12
N ILE A 378 -16.51 14.60 14.04
CA ILE A 378 -15.71 15.75 13.61
C ILE A 378 -14.57 16.00 14.60
N ASP A 379 -14.83 15.95 15.91
CA ASP A 379 -13.81 16.12 16.94
C ASP A 379 -12.74 15.02 16.86
N LYS A 380 -13.14 13.78 16.60
CA LYS A 380 -12.20 12.66 16.40
C LYS A 380 -11.29 12.90 15.19
N LEU A 381 -11.86 13.24 14.03
CA LEU A 381 -11.09 13.53 12.81
C LEU A 381 -10.18 14.75 12.98
N THR A 382 -10.63 15.77 13.70
CA THR A 382 -9.83 16.98 13.98
C THR A 382 -8.61 16.64 14.85
N LYS A 383 -8.77 15.76 15.85
CA LYS A 383 -7.66 15.26 16.66
C LYS A 383 -6.67 14.41 15.85
N GLU A 384 -7.16 13.55 14.97
CA GLU A 384 -6.31 12.75 14.08
C GLU A 384 -5.51 13.66 13.13
N LEU A 385 -6.14 14.70 12.57
CA LEU A 385 -5.46 15.71 11.74
C LEU A 385 -4.40 16.50 12.50
N SER A 386 -4.68 16.93 13.74
CA SER A 386 -3.66 17.63 14.55
C SER A 386 -2.48 16.71 14.89
N ALA A 387 -2.74 15.43 15.19
CA ALA A 387 -1.68 14.46 15.45
C ALA A 387 -0.82 14.18 14.21
N MET A 388 -1.43 14.12 13.01
CA MET A 388 -0.67 13.98 11.77
C MET A 388 0.18 15.22 11.47
N LYS A 389 -0.34 16.44 11.71
CA LYS A 389 0.44 17.68 11.54
C LYS A 389 1.60 17.77 12.52
N GLU A 390 1.39 17.41 13.79
CA GLU A 390 2.46 17.37 14.79
C GLU A 390 3.53 16.33 14.42
N LYS A 391 3.13 15.18 13.84
CA LYS A 391 4.07 14.21 13.26
C LYS A 391 4.84 14.74 12.04
N GLU A 392 4.25 15.63 11.24
CA GLU A 392 4.95 16.28 10.13
C GLU A 392 5.88 17.41 10.58
N GLU A 393 5.45 18.24 11.55
CA GLU A 393 6.28 19.32 12.12
C GLU A 393 7.46 18.77 12.93
N ASN A 394 7.29 17.63 13.59
CA ASN A 394 8.39 16.93 14.27
C ASN A 394 9.31 16.18 13.29
N LYS A 395 8.89 15.95 12.03
CA LYS A 395 9.78 15.57 10.92
C LYS A 395 10.48 16.80 10.35
N ASN A 396 11.05 17.63 11.22
CA ASN A 396 11.99 18.68 10.84
C ASN A 396 13.16 18.02 10.09
N PHE A 397 13.05 17.98 8.76
CA PHE A 397 14.18 17.76 7.89
C PHE A 397 15.22 18.84 8.21
N PRO A 398 16.50 18.49 8.43
CA PRO A 398 17.55 19.49 8.56
C PRO A 398 17.47 20.41 7.35
N SER A 399 17.35 21.70 7.61
CA SER A 399 17.21 22.76 6.62
C SER A 399 18.21 22.55 5.47
N ASN A 400 17.73 22.67 4.22
CA ASN A 400 18.51 22.53 2.98
C ASN A 400 19.80 23.40 2.92
N SER A 401 20.03 24.31 3.87
CA SER A 401 21.29 25.04 4.01
C SER A 401 22.46 24.20 4.51
N GLN A 402 22.23 23.08 5.22
CA GLN A 402 23.31 22.20 5.71
C GLN A 402 23.70 21.09 4.72
N ARG A 403 22.87 20.77 3.73
CA ARG A 403 23.22 19.79 2.68
C ARG A 403 24.10 20.39 1.57
N ASN A 404 24.06 21.70 1.38
CA ASN A 404 24.85 22.37 0.34
C ASN A 404 26.29 22.70 0.76
N SER A 405 26.62 22.67 2.07
CA SER A 405 28.00 22.88 2.54
C SER A 405 28.86 21.62 2.38
N SER A 406 28.31 20.43 2.64
CA SER A 406 29.04 19.15 2.50
C SER A 406 29.38 18.83 1.04
N LEU A 407 28.49 19.13 0.08
CA LEU A 407 28.77 18.93 -1.33
C LEU A 407 29.84 19.89 -1.88
N HIS A 408 30.06 21.04 -1.23
CA HIS A 408 31.10 21.99 -1.66
C HIS A 408 32.48 21.60 -1.11
N GLU A 409 32.56 21.08 0.12
CA GLU A 409 33.79 20.52 0.71
C GLU A 409 34.26 19.26 -0.05
N ASP A 410 33.34 18.39 -0.47
CA ASP A 410 33.67 17.19 -1.25
C ASP A 410 34.16 17.50 -2.69
N LEU A 411 33.70 18.62 -3.27
CA LEU A 411 34.17 19.12 -4.58
C LEU A 411 35.52 19.84 -4.49
N GLU A 412 35.90 20.33 -3.31
CA GLU A 412 37.17 21.02 -3.09
C GLU A 412 38.31 20.02 -2.87
N LEU A 413 38.03 18.88 -2.22
CA LEU A 413 38.95 17.73 -2.11
C LEU A 413 39.33 17.08 -3.45
N LEU A 414 38.51 17.24 -4.49
CA LEU A 414 38.79 16.71 -5.84
C LEU A 414 39.74 17.59 -6.66
N LYS A 415 40.01 18.83 -6.24
CA LYS A 415 40.91 19.76 -6.97
C LYS A 415 42.38 19.54 -6.69
N ASP A 416 42.72 18.84 -5.61
CA ASP A 416 44.11 18.61 -5.19
C ASP A 416 44.70 17.28 -5.70
N ILE A 417 43.96 16.54 -6.55
CA ILE A 417 44.48 15.33 -7.19
C ILE A 417 45.41 15.75 -8.34
N PRO A 418 46.74 15.56 -8.23
CA PRO A 418 47.67 15.94 -9.30
C PRO A 418 47.55 14.91 -10.43
N GLY A 419 47.12 15.34 -11.61
CA GLY A 419 47.12 14.49 -12.81
C GLY A 419 45.89 14.59 -13.72
N ILE A 420 44.91 15.44 -13.41
CA ILE A 420 43.75 15.68 -14.30
C ILE A 420 43.91 17.03 -14.99
N ASP A 421 44.83 17.10 -15.95
CA ASP A 421 44.89 18.22 -16.88
C ASP A 421 43.78 18.06 -17.94
N ALA A 422 42.85 19.01 -17.91
CA ALA A 422 42.06 19.56 -19.03
C ALA A 422 41.74 18.62 -20.21
N PHE A 423 40.58 17.95 -20.16
CA PHE A 423 39.95 17.43 -21.39
C PHE A 423 39.15 18.53 -22.08
N SER A 424 39.81 19.13 -23.06
CA SER A 424 39.22 19.93 -24.13
C SER A 424 38.19 19.10 -24.90
N LEU A 425 36.95 19.60 -24.97
CA LEU A 425 35.90 19.11 -25.85
C LEU A 425 36.35 19.19 -27.32
N ASN A 426 36.51 18.05 -27.99
CA ASN A 426 36.39 17.96 -29.44
C ASN A 426 35.95 16.55 -29.90
N SER A 427 35.04 16.58 -30.87
CA SER A 427 34.41 15.49 -31.64
C SER A 427 35.38 14.41 -32.16
N SER A 428 34.98 13.13 -32.14
CA SER A 428 34.92 12.24 -33.33
C SER A 428 34.86 10.73 -33.00
N LYS A 429 33.85 10.06 -33.56
CA LYS A 429 33.76 8.69 -34.11
C LYS A 429 34.62 7.54 -33.55
N ASN A 430 33.87 6.48 -33.18
CA ASN A 430 34.13 5.04 -33.35
C ASN A 430 34.95 4.29 -32.27
N PRO A 431 34.83 2.95 -32.20
CA PRO A 431 34.40 2.26 -30.99
C PRO A 431 35.53 1.42 -30.40
N ASN A 432 35.45 1.16 -29.10
CA ASN A 432 36.14 0.13 -28.31
C ASN A 432 36.50 0.75 -26.96
N THR A 433 35.61 0.56 -25.99
CA THR A 433 35.94 0.74 -24.58
C THR A 433 35.92 -0.63 -23.89
N PRO A 434 36.96 -0.98 -23.13
CA PRO A 434 36.92 -2.12 -22.23
C PRO A 434 36.09 -1.74 -21.01
N THR A 435 35.15 -2.60 -20.67
CA THR A 435 34.25 -2.47 -19.52
C THR A 435 35.05 -2.67 -18.23
N TYR A 436 35.12 -1.64 -17.38
CA TYR A 436 35.52 -1.80 -15.98
C TYR A 436 34.35 -2.42 -15.22
N VAL A 437 34.61 -3.53 -14.55
CA VAL A 437 33.72 -4.18 -13.58
C VAL A 437 33.77 -3.35 -12.30
N ILE A 438 32.62 -2.78 -11.92
CA ILE A 438 32.37 -2.30 -10.56
C ILE A 438 31.55 -3.42 -9.92
N ASP A 439 32.11 -4.06 -8.89
CA ASP A 439 31.37 -4.95 -8.00
C ASP A 439 30.32 -4.11 -7.25
N GLU A 440 29.05 -4.25 -7.65
CA GLU A 440 27.92 -3.76 -6.86
C GLU A 440 27.49 -4.85 -5.88
N ASP A 441 27.64 -4.52 -4.60
CA ASP A 441 27.16 -5.25 -3.44
C ASP A 441 25.74 -5.83 -3.62
N GLN A 442 25.59 -7.08 -3.20
CA GLN A 442 24.33 -7.81 -3.14
C GLN A 442 23.31 -7.10 -2.24
N LYS A 443 22.45 -6.25 -2.82
CA LYS A 443 21.20 -5.81 -2.19
C LYS A 443 20.17 -6.94 -2.23
N ILE A 444 20.20 -7.77 -1.19
CA ILE A 444 19.12 -8.71 -0.86
C ILE A 444 17.82 -7.91 -0.71
N LYS A 445 16.85 -8.16 -1.59
CA LYS A 445 15.49 -7.60 -1.49
C LYS A 445 14.77 -8.24 -0.30
N LYS A 446 14.94 -7.65 0.89
CA LYS A 446 14.26 -8.04 2.13
C LYS A 446 12.77 -7.72 2.01
N ARG A 447 11.92 -8.76 2.05
CA ARG A 447 10.47 -8.61 2.23
C ARG A 447 10.23 -8.25 3.69
N ARG A 448 9.57 -7.12 3.96
CA ARG A 448 9.09 -6.76 5.30
C ARG A 448 8.17 -7.87 5.78
N CYS A 449 8.61 -8.63 6.78
CA CYS A 449 7.99 -9.91 7.09
C CYS A 449 6.86 -9.79 8.13
N CYS A 450 6.68 -8.62 8.77
CA CYS A 450 5.73 -8.48 9.85
C CYS A 450 5.29 -7.01 10.00
N GLY A 451 3.98 -6.72 9.94
CA GLY A 451 3.43 -5.38 10.18
C GLY A 451 3.32 -5.02 11.67
N LEU A 452 4.28 -5.45 12.50
CA LEU A 452 4.07 -5.64 13.94
C LEU A 452 4.01 -4.39 14.80
N PHE A 453 4.49 -3.26 14.28
CA PHE A 453 4.64 -2.04 15.08
C PHE A 453 4.09 -0.79 14.37
N TRP A 454 3.10 -0.97 13.49
CA TRP A 454 2.42 0.13 12.77
C TRP A 454 1.17 0.63 13.49
#